data_AF-A0A2M7Z6R2-F1
#
_entry.id   AF-A0A2M7Z6R2-F1
#
_cell.length_a   1.000
_cell.length_b   1.000
_cell.length_c   1.000
_cell.angle_alpha   90.00
_cell.angle_beta   90.00
_cell.angle_gamma   90.00
#
_symmetry.space_group_name_H-M   'P 1'
#
loop_
_entity.id
_entity.type
_entity.pdbx_description
1 polymer ?
#
loop_
_entity_poly.entity_id
_entity_poly.type
_entity_poly.pdbx_seq_one_letter_code
_entity_poly.pdbx_strand_id
1 'polypeptide(L)' 'MKYILYCRKSSEDKGKQVLSLESQVNEMKKLASSLDLEIIKTYTESKSAKKPENRPLFTEMIKFIQRNKKES' A
#
# COMPACT_ATOMS: atom_id res chain seq x y z
N MET A 1 -0.68 -8.31 16.44
CA MET A 1 0.09 -8.64 15.21
C MET A 1 0.24 -7.36 14.40
N LYS A 2 1.38 -7.14 13.75
CA LYS A 2 1.65 -5.91 12.99
C LYS A 2 1.39 -6.13 11.50
N TYR A 3 0.69 -5.21 10.87
CA TYR A 3 0.27 -5.30 9.46
C TYR A 3 0.84 -4.15 8.64
N ILE A 4 1.02 -4.41 7.35
CA ILE A 4 1.47 -3.40 6.39
C ILE A 4 0.42 -3.31 5.29
N LEU A 5 -0.02 -2.09 5.01
CA LEU A 5 -0.95 -1.82 3.92
C LEU A 5 -0.15 -1.53 2.65
N TYR A 6 -0.37 -2.30 1.58
CA TYR A 6 0.19 -2.02 0.25
C TYR A 6 -0.93 -1.83 -0.76
N CYS A 7 -1.08 -0.59 -1.26
CA CYS A 7 -2.08 -0.23 -2.26
C CYS A 7 -1.39 0.07 -3.59
N ARG A 8 -1.91 -0.48 -4.68
CA ARG A 8 -1.40 -0.25 -6.04
C ARG A 8 -2.52 0.22 -6.97
N LYS A 9 -2.36 1.37 -7.64
CA LYS A 9 -3.30 1.89 -8.65
C LYS A 9 -2.63 1.97 -10.01
N SER A 10 -3.32 1.55 -11.07
CA SER A 10 -2.90 1.82 -12.45
C SER A 10 -3.34 3.23 -12.84
N SER A 11 -2.43 4.07 -13.32
CA SER A 11 -2.68 5.48 -13.67
C SER A 11 -3.59 5.68 -14.88
N GLU A 12 -3.97 4.61 -15.59
CA GLU A 12 -4.86 4.69 -16.76
C GLU A 12 -6.34 4.74 -16.42
N ASP A 13 -6.74 4.33 -15.22
CA ASP A 13 -8.13 4.39 -14.80
C ASP A 13 -8.44 5.77 -14.19
N LYS A 14 -8.50 6.76 -15.09
CA LYS A 14 -9.19 8.05 -14.88
C LYS A 14 -10.64 7.99 -15.42
N GLY A 15 -11.18 6.78 -15.60
CA GLY A 15 -12.55 6.56 -16.01
C GLY A 15 -13.50 6.78 -14.84
N LYS A 16 -14.34 7.81 -14.97
CA LYS A 16 -15.63 8.04 -14.27
C LYS A 16 -15.76 7.45 -12.85
N GLN A 17 -15.70 8.34 -11.84
CA GLN A 17 -16.14 8.09 -10.45
C GLN A 17 -15.49 6.91 -9.69
N VAL A 18 -14.34 6.39 -10.15
CA VAL A 18 -13.56 5.46 -9.34
C VAL A 18 -12.92 6.23 -8.17
N LEU A 19 -13.21 5.80 -6.94
CA LEU A 19 -12.64 6.32 -5.69
C LEU A 19 -11.14 6.58 -5.85
N SER A 20 -10.67 7.77 -5.47
CA SER A 20 -9.26 8.13 -5.50
C SER A 20 -8.43 7.09 -4.72
N LEU A 21 -7.17 6.87 -5.11
CA LEU A 21 -6.27 5.96 -4.40
C LEU A 21 -6.24 6.28 -2.89
N GLU A 22 -6.29 7.56 -2.56
CA GLU A 22 -6.38 8.06 -1.18
C GLU A 22 -7.66 7.59 -0.47
N SER A 23 -8.80 7.59 -1.14
CA SER A 23 -10.06 7.09 -0.56
C SER A 23 -9.98 5.59 -0.28
N GLN A 24 -9.42 4.79 -1.20
CA GLN A 24 -9.21 3.36 -0.98
C GLN A 24 -8.28 3.09 0.22
N VAL A 25 -7.19 3.85 0.34
CA VAL A 25 -6.28 3.76 1.48
C VAL A 25 -6.98 4.13 2.78
N ASN A 26 -7.80 5.19 2.77
CA ASN A 26 -8.49 5.65 3.96
C ASN A 26 -9.56 4.65 4.43
N GLU A 27 -10.29 4.05 3.50
CA GLU A 27 -11.26 2.99 3.78
C GLU A 27 -10.56 1.77 4.41
N MET A 28 -9.43 1.37 3.83
CA MET A 28 -8.63 0.25 4.35
C MET A 28 -8.05 0.54 5.74
N LYS A 29 -7.64 1.78 6.01
CA LYS A 29 -7.22 2.21 7.36
C LYS A 29 -8.36 2.18 8.36
N LYS A 30 -9.56 2.62 7.96
CA LYS A 30 -10.77 2.53 8.81
C LYS A 30 -11.11 1.08 9.11
N LEU A 31 -11.05 0.20 8.11
CA LEU A 31 -11.30 -1.22 8.28
C LEU A 31 -10.26 -1.87 9.19
N ALA A 32 -8.98 -1.53 9.01
CA ALA A 32 -7.93 -1.98 9.91
C ALA A 32 -8.15 -1.51 11.35
N SER A 33 -8.53 -0.25 11.55
CA SER A 33 -8.90 0.29 12.87
C SER A 33 -10.10 -0.46 13.47
N SER A 34 -11.13 -0.73 12.66
CA SER A 34 -12.33 -1.47 13.10
C SER A 34 -12.04 -2.94 13.44
N LEU A 35 -10.98 -3.51 12.87
CA LEU A 35 -10.53 -4.87 13.12
C LEU A 35 -9.39 -4.93 14.16
N ASP A 36 -9.07 -3.81 14.81
CA ASP A 36 -7.94 -3.69 15.75
C ASP A 36 -6.58 -4.14 15.16
N LEU A 37 -6.42 -3.93 13.85
CA LEU A 37 -5.20 -4.25 13.13
C LEU A 37 -4.22 -3.07 13.21
N GLU A 38 -3.06 -3.32 13.84
CA GLU A 38 -1.99 -2.33 13.92
C GLU A 38 -1.27 -2.19 12.56
N ILE A 39 -1.66 -1.18 11.78
CA ILE A 39 -0.99 -0.84 10.51
C ILE A 39 0.27 -0.03 10.81
N ILE A 40 1.43 -0.68 10.78
CA ILE A 40 2.72 -0.01 11.08
C ILE A 40 3.27 0.78 9.90
N LYS A 41 2.79 0.50 8.69
CA LYS A 41 3.19 1.25 7.49
C LYS A 41 2.17 1.12 6.37
N THR A 42 2.09 2.15 5.54
CA THR A 42 1.28 2.18 4.32
C THR A 42 2.16 2.53 3.14
N TYR A 43 2.08 1.72 2.08
CA TYR A 43 2.79 1.91 0.82
C TYR A 43 1.76 2.10 -0.30
N THR A 44 1.96 3.11 -1.14
CA THR A 44 1.04 3.47 -2.23
C THR A 44 1.81 3.60 -3.53
N GLU A 45 1.60 2.68 -4.47
CA GLU A 45 2.30 2.68 -5.76
C GLU A 45 1.34 2.97 -6.91
N SER A 46 1.61 4.03 -7.68
CA SER A 46 0.89 4.37 -8.90
C SER A 46 1.70 3.91 -10.12
N LYS A 47 1.17 2.96 -10.88
CA LYS A 47 1.83 2.37 -12.06
C LYS A 47 1.24 2.96 -13.34
N SER A 48 2.04 3.63 -14.15
CA SER A 48 1.68 3.92 -15.55
C SER A 48 2.03 2.69 -16.40
N ALA A 49 1.16 2.24 -17.33
CA ALA A 49 1.48 1.11 -18.20
C ALA A 49 2.79 1.29 -19.00
N LYS A 50 3.33 2.50 -19.08
CA LYS A 50 4.58 2.79 -19.78
C LYS A 50 5.84 2.17 -19.15
N LYS A 51 5.84 1.79 -17.86
CA LYS A 51 7.01 1.15 -17.23
C LYS A 51 6.59 -0.01 -16.30
N PRO A 52 6.57 -1.26 -16.81
CA PRO A 52 6.08 -2.39 -16.04
C PRO A 52 7.01 -2.87 -14.91
N GLU A 53 8.29 -2.49 -14.91
CA GLU A 53 9.33 -3.25 -14.19
C GLU A 53 9.85 -2.69 -12.86
N ASN A 54 9.58 -1.44 -12.50
CA ASN A 54 10.09 -0.91 -11.23
C ASN A 54 9.02 -0.95 -10.13
N ARG A 55 9.22 -1.82 -9.13
CA ARG A 55 8.46 -1.87 -7.86
C ARG A 55 9.34 -1.37 -6.70
N PRO A 56 9.70 -0.07 -6.65
CA PRO A 56 10.57 0.45 -5.60
C PRO A 56 9.91 0.31 -4.22
N LEU A 57 8.60 0.54 -4.10
CA LEU A 57 7.91 0.51 -2.81
C LEU A 57 7.73 -0.90 -2.28
N PHE A 58 7.54 -1.88 -3.18
CA PHE A 58 7.54 -3.29 -2.79
C PHE A 58 8.90 -3.71 -2.22
N THR A 59 9.99 -3.31 -2.88
CA THR A 59 11.35 -3.60 -2.40
C THR A 59 11.60 -2.97 -1.04
N GLU A 60 11.19 -1.71 -0.85
CA GLU A 60 11.29 -1.03 0.45
C GLU A 60 10.42 -1.67 1.52
N MET A 61 9.22 -2.14 1.18
CA MET A 61 8.37 -2.91 2.08
C MET A 61 9.07 -4.19 2.57
N ILE A 62 9.68 -4.95 1.66
CA ILE A 62 10.42 -6.17 2.03
C ILE A 62 11.61 -5.84 2.93
N LYS A 63 12.42 -4.83 2.61
CA LYS A 63 13.52 -4.39 3.47
C LYS A 63 13.05 -3.95 4.85
N PHE A 64 11.92 -3.24 4.93
CA PHE A 64 11.33 -2.82 6.19
C PHE A 64 10.90 -4.01 7.04
N ILE A 65 10.25 -5.02 6.44
CA ILE A 65 9.89 -6.27 7.12
C ILE A 65 11.16 -7.00 7.60
N GLN A 66 12.17 -7.12 6.75
CA GLN A 66 13.43 -7.78 7.10
C GLN A 66 14.15 -7.09 8.26
N ARG A 67 14.17 -5.75 8.29
CA ARG A 67 14.77 -4.98 9.37
C ARG A 67 14.02 -5.17 10.69
N ASN A 68 12.69 -5.04 10.68
CA ASN A 68 11.87 -5.24 11.88
C ASN A 68 11.88 -6.69 12.38
N LYS A 69 12.03 -7.68 11.48
CA LYS A 69 12.16 -9.09 11.87
C LYS A 69 13.49 -9.39 12.57
N LYS A 70 14.53 -8.58 12.33
CA LYS A 70 15.87 -8.78 12.88
C LYS A 70 16.06 -8.17 14.28
N GLU A 71 15.11 -7.35 14.74
CA GLU A 71 15.13 -6.70 16.06
C GLU A 71 14.27 -7.44 17.10
N SER A 72 13.88 -8.70 16.84
CA SER A 72 13.08 -9.53 17.74
C SER A 72 13.76 -10.84 18.10
#